data_AF-A0A1G6HIW7-F1
#
_entry.id   AF-A0A1G6HIW7-F1
#
_cell.length_a   1.000
_cell.length_b   1.000
_cell.length_c   1.000
_cell.angle_alpha   90.00
_cell.angle_beta   90.00
_cell.angle_gamma   90.00
#
_symmetry.space_group_name_H-M   'P 1'
#
loop_
_entity.id
_entity.type
_entity.pdbx_description
1 polymer ?
#
loop_
_entity_poly.entity_id
_entity_poly.type
_entity_poly.pdbx_seq_one_letter_code
_entity_poly.pdbx_strand_id
1 'polypeptide(L)'
;MATLYRSFCLIFLVGILGSCSKKEPSLESLISHLRKDFSNEHFSIAPSMASVFIDETLPGGSELKALMDDLTSMEVIVISPNHGKADKGLDLFKIINRRLRKQDLTLLGQFRSEKETVDVWIVKIGEITDLMVVNQSESYLYLVHFKGTINEDNIRALLHPENRPILEYLYRLKAN
;
A
#
# COMPACT_ATOMS: atom_id res chain seq x y z
N MET A 1 27.82 19.67 64.61
CA MET A 1 27.97 18.24 64.29
C MET A 1 26.84 17.87 63.34
N ALA A 2 27.03 17.97 62.03
CA ALA A 2 27.71 16.99 61.15
C ALA A 2 26.80 15.80 60.78
N THR A 3 26.13 15.91 59.62
CA THR A 3 25.70 14.84 58.68
C THR A 3 24.92 15.56 57.56
N LEU A 4 25.53 16.18 56.54
CA LEU A 4 26.42 15.69 55.48
C LEU A 4 25.84 14.52 54.67
N TYR A 5 25.59 14.85 53.39
CA TYR A 5 25.39 13.99 52.21
C TYR A 5 24.08 13.22 52.05
N ARG A 6 23.03 13.92 51.59
CA ARG A 6 22.00 13.34 50.70
C ARG A 6 21.64 14.24 49.51
N SER A 7 22.58 15.05 49.07
CA SER A 7 22.56 15.68 47.75
C SER A 7 23.56 14.94 46.89
N PHE A 8 23.12 14.02 46.02
CA PHE A 8 23.81 13.55 44.81
C PHE A 8 23.08 12.30 44.31
N CYS A 9 22.09 12.48 43.42
CA CYS A 9 21.65 11.53 42.37
C CYS A 9 20.30 11.97 41.77
N LEU A 10 20.16 13.24 41.40
CA LEU A 10 18.94 13.73 40.72
C LEU A 10 19.21 14.39 39.36
N ILE A 11 20.34 14.07 38.71
CA ILE A 11 20.75 14.69 37.42
C ILE A 11 21.14 13.64 36.35
N PHE A 12 20.72 12.37 36.46
CA PHE A 12 21.10 11.36 35.45
C PHE A 12 19.94 10.47 34.94
N LEU A 13 18.72 11.02 34.90
CA LEU A 13 17.56 10.28 34.37
C LEU A 13 16.61 11.14 33.54
N VAL A 14 17.15 12.15 32.85
CA VAL A 14 16.44 12.90 31.77
C VAL A 14 17.12 12.70 30.40
N GLY A 15 18.20 11.91 30.34
CA GLY A 15 19.07 11.81 29.16
C GLY A 15 19.02 10.48 28.38
N ILE A 16 18.01 9.62 28.56
CA ILE A 16 17.88 8.34 27.80
C ILE A 16 16.46 8.15 27.24
N LEU A 17 15.75 9.25 26.98
CA LEU A 17 14.82 9.28 25.84
C LEU A 17 15.57 9.90 24.66
N GLY A 18 16.73 9.29 24.35
CA GLY A 18 17.32 9.38 23.04
C GLY A 18 16.28 8.87 22.07
N SER A 19 15.52 9.82 21.53
CA SER A 19 14.58 9.66 20.45
C SER A 19 15.34 8.99 19.32
N CYS A 20 15.34 7.65 19.35
CA CYS A 20 15.62 6.84 18.20
C CYS A 20 14.41 7.04 17.28
N SER A 21 14.33 8.24 16.71
CA SER A 21 13.50 8.53 15.56
C SER A 21 14.10 7.72 14.43
N LYS A 22 13.83 6.41 14.44
CA LYS A 22 13.88 5.61 13.24
C LYS A 22 12.88 6.29 12.32
N LYS A 23 13.39 7.18 11.46
CA LYS A 23 12.65 7.78 10.36
C LYS A 23 11.85 6.63 9.75
N GLU A 24 10.53 6.71 9.82
CA GLU A 24 9.72 5.63 9.27
C GLU A 24 10.07 5.51 7.78
N PRO A 25 10.31 4.28 7.27
CA PRO A 25 10.72 4.09 5.90
C PRO A 25 9.65 4.64 4.95
N SER A 26 10.08 5.30 3.87
CA SER A 26 9.19 5.83 2.83
C SER A 26 8.37 4.72 2.16
N LEU A 27 7.30 5.10 1.43
CA LEU A 27 6.51 4.15 0.64
C LEU A 27 7.40 3.32 -0.31
N GLU A 28 8.28 4.00 -1.04
CA GLU A 28 9.27 3.36 -1.92
C GLU A 28 10.13 2.33 -1.17
N SER A 29 10.56 2.65 0.06
CA SER A 29 11.32 1.72 0.89
C SER A 29 10.47 0.52 1.34
N LEU A 30 9.19 0.72 1.67
CA LEU A 30 8.27 -0.38 1.98
C LEU A 30 8.11 -1.31 0.78
N ILE A 31 7.81 -0.75 -0.39
CA ILE A 31 7.61 -1.51 -1.64
C ILE A 31 8.90 -2.25 -2.03
N SER A 32 10.06 -1.60 -1.91
CA SER A 32 11.36 -2.22 -2.15
C SER A 32 11.61 -3.43 -1.24
N HIS A 33 11.28 -3.32 0.06
CA HIS A 33 11.37 -4.46 0.98
C HIS A 33 10.40 -5.58 0.59
N LEU A 34 9.15 -5.25 0.27
CA LEU A 34 8.16 -6.24 -0.15
C LEU A 34 8.57 -6.94 -1.44
N ARG A 35 9.12 -6.21 -2.42
CA ARG A 35 9.67 -6.77 -3.65
C ARG A 35 10.78 -7.79 -3.37
N LYS A 36 11.64 -7.50 -2.41
CA LYS A 36 12.73 -8.40 -2.03
C LYS A 36 12.23 -9.64 -1.30
N ASP A 37 11.27 -9.47 -0.41
CA ASP A 37 10.72 -10.57 0.40
C ASP A 37 9.77 -11.47 -0.41
N PHE A 38 9.14 -10.93 -1.45
CA PHE A 38 8.14 -11.61 -2.30
C PHE A 38 8.53 -11.63 -3.78
N SER A 39 9.82 -11.81 -4.09
CA SER A 39 10.35 -11.67 -5.46
C SER A 39 9.68 -12.59 -6.50
N ASN A 40 9.16 -13.76 -6.08
CA ASN A 40 8.45 -14.71 -6.95
C ASN A 40 6.97 -14.37 -7.16
N GLU A 41 6.43 -13.40 -6.42
CA GLU A 41 5.03 -12.96 -6.47
C GLU A 41 4.90 -11.46 -6.76
N HIS A 42 6.01 -10.84 -7.22
CA HIS A 42 6.08 -9.47 -7.69
C HIS A 42 6.30 -9.46 -9.20
N PHE A 43 5.51 -8.66 -9.90
CA PHE A 43 5.71 -8.38 -11.32
C PHE A 43 5.43 -6.92 -11.62
N SER A 44 6.13 -6.38 -12.62
CA SER A 44 5.91 -5.04 -13.14
C SER A 44 5.40 -5.16 -14.57
N ILE A 45 4.35 -4.41 -14.88
CA ILE A 45 3.74 -4.37 -16.21
C ILE A 45 3.79 -2.93 -16.68
N ALA A 46 4.20 -2.72 -17.94
CA ALA A 46 4.05 -1.42 -18.58
C ALA A 46 2.55 -1.08 -18.66
N PRO A 47 2.10 0.11 -18.21
CA PRO A 47 0.69 0.46 -18.25
C PRO A 47 0.06 0.34 -19.65
N SER A 48 0.83 0.63 -20.70
CA SER A 48 0.44 0.44 -22.10
C SER A 48 0.20 -1.02 -22.50
N MET A 49 0.84 -1.98 -21.82
CA MET A 49 0.56 -3.40 -22.00
C MET A 49 -0.64 -3.82 -21.16
N ALA A 50 -0.72 -3.36 -19.91
CA ALA A 50 -1.85 -3.64 -19.03
C ALA A 50 -3.17 -3.18 -19.63
N SER A 51 -3.18 -2.00 -20.29
CA SER A 51 -4.38 -1.40 -20.89
C SER A 51 -4.99 -2.24 -22.02
N VAL A 52 -4.18 -3.06 -22.72
CA VAL A 52 -4.66 -3.98 -23.76
C VAL A 52 -5.47 -5.14 -23.17
N PHE A 53 -5.19 -5.52 -21.92
CA PHE A 53 -5.86 -6.62 -21.23
C PHE A 53 -7.06 -6.16 -20.39
N ILE A 54 -7.34 -4.85 -20.33
CA ILE A 54 -8.51 -4.34 -19.60
C ILE A 54 -9.77 -4.70 -20.38
N ASP A 55 -10.65 -5.44 -19.72
CA ASP A 55 -11.99 -5.72 -20.25
C ASP A 55 -12.89 -4.48 -20.08
N GLU A 56 -13.03 -3.70 -21.15
CA GLU A 56 -13.91 -2.51 -21.20
C GLU A 56 -15.39 -2.85 -21.06
N THR A 57 -15.78 -4.13 -21.15
CA THR A 57 -17.17 -4.55 -20.93
C THR A 57 -17.52 -4.66 -19.44
N LEU A 58 -16.51 -4.70 -18.56
CA LEU A 58 -16.71 -4.65 -17.12
C LEU A 58 -16.99 -3.20 -16.67
N PRO A 59 -17.92 -3.00 -15.72
CA PRO A 59 -18.08 -1.70 -15.06
C PRO A 59 -16.76 -1.18 -14.52
N GLY A 60 -16.38 0.03 -14.91
CA GLY A 60 -15.11 0.68 -14.55
C GLY A 60 -13.96 0.42 -15.52
N GLY A 61 -14.15 -0.38 -16.57
CA GLY A 61 -13.10 -0.69 -17.54
C GLY A 61 -12.57 0.54 -18.28
N SER A 62 -13.46 1.45 -18.69
CA SER A 62 -13.10 2.73 -19.31
C SER A 62 -12.30 3.63 -18.38
N GLU A 63 -12.70 3.70 -17.12
CA GLU A 63 -12.08 4.52 -16.07
C GLU A 63 -10.70 3.97 -15.70
N LEU A 64 -10.57 2.66 -15.61
CA LEU A 64 -9.27 2.03 -15.38
C LEU A 64 -8.33 2.26 -16.56
N LYS A 65 -8.84 2.19 -17.79
CA LYS A 65 -8.04 2.46 -18.99
C LYS A 65 -7.59 3.92 -19.05
N ALA A 66 -8.49 4.87 -18.77
CA ALA A 66 -8.14 6.28 -18.65
C ALA A 66 -7.09 6.51 -17.55
N LEU A 67 -7.18 5.79 -16.43
CA LEU A 67 -6.15 5.82 -15.40
C LEU A 67 -4.80 5.31 -15.94
N MET A 68 -4.75 4.24 -16.74
CA MET A 68 -3.49 3.69 -17.29
C MET A 68 -2.74 4.68 -18.18
N ASP A 69 -3.44 5.58 -18.87
CA ASP A 69 -2.81 6.58 -19.75
C ASP A 69 -1.96 7.60 -18.96
N ASP A 70 -2.29 7.81 -17.68
CA ASP A 70 -1.55 8.71 -16.78
C ASP A 70 -0.29 8.05 -16.16
N LEU A 71 -0.10 6.74 -16.36
CA LEU A 71 0.89 5.95 -15.63
C LEU A 71 2.19 5.75 -16.39
N THR A 72 3.28 5.78 -15.64
CA THR A 72 4.63 5.41 -16.10
C THR A 72 5.00 3.99 -15.71
N SER A 73 4.50 3.50 -14.58
CA SER A 73 4.71 2.12 -14.14
C SER A 73 3.55 1.59 -13.32
N MET A 74 3.32 0.29 -13.44
CA MET A 74 2.43 -0.49 -12.59
C MET A 74 3.21 -1.67 -12.01
N GLU A 75 3.12 -1.84 -10.70
CA GLU A 75 3.69 -2.96 -9.97
C GLU A 75 2.60 -3.69 -9.22
N VAL A 76 2.66 -5.02 -9.26
CA VAL A 76 1.74 -5.87 -8.53
C VAL A 76 2.54 -6.77 -7.62
N ILE A 77 2.23 -6.74 -6.33
CA ILE A 77 2.79 -7.62 -5.31
C ILE A 77 1.64 -8.43 -4.74
N VAL A 78 1.76 -9.75 -4.85
CA VAL A 78 0.85 -10.69 -4.20
C VAL A 78 1.55 -11.26 -2.97
N ILE A 79 0.83 -11.32 -1.87
CA ILE A 79 1.32 -11.87 -0.60
C ILE A 79 0.36 -12.98 -0.20
N SER A 80 0.81 -14.23 -0.39
CA SER A 80 0.09 -15.41 0.06
C SER A 80 0.41 -15.76 1.54
N PRO A 81 -0.55 -16.32 2.30
CA PRO A 81 -0.37 -16.78 3.67
C PRO A 81 0.57 -17.99 3.74
N ASN A 82 0.77 -18.69 2.63
CA ASN A 82 1.59 -19.90 2.52
C ASN A 82 3.07 -19.62 2.22
N HIS A 83 3.56 -18.40 2.43
CA HIS A 83 5.01 -18.06 2.38
C HIS A 83 5.81 -18.68 3.54
N GLY A 84 5.76 -20.00 3.64
CA GLY A 84 6.55 -20.86 4.53
C GLY A 84 6.22 -20.78 6.02
N LYS A 85 5.44 -19.79 6.48
CA LYS A 85 5.03 -19.62 7.88
C LYS A 85 3.66 -18.93 7.94
N ALA A 86 2.59 -19.70 8.10
CA ALA A 86 1.20 -19.22 8.14
C ALA A 86 0.96 -18.04 9.12
N ASP A 87 1.67 -18.01 10.25
CA ASP A 87 1.59 -16.92 11.23
C ASP A 87 2.19 -15.59 10.72
N LYS A 88 3.14 -15.64 9.78
CA LYS A 88 3.76 -14.42 9.24
C LYS A 88 2.85 -13.68 8.27
N GLY A 89 1.99 -14.36 7.52
CA GLY A 89 1.11 -13.73 6.53
C GLY A 89 0.11 -12.75 7.16
N LEU A 90 -0.52 -13.17 8.27
CA LEU A 90 -1.46 -12.33 9.03
C LEU A 90 -0.74 -11.16 9.74
N ASP A 91 0.47 -11.39 10.25
CA ASP A 91 1.29 -10.33 10.86
C ASP A 91 1.81 -9.34 9.83
N LEU A 92 2.24 -9.80 8.65
CA LEU A 92 2.63 -8.96 7.51
C LEU A 92 1.47 -8.09 7.05
N PHE A 93 0.27 -8.66 6.94
CA PHE A 93 -0.94 -7.92 6.64
C PHE A 93 -1.16 -6.76 7.63
N LYS A 94 -1.12 -7.05 8.94
CA LYS A 94 -1.27 -6.02 10.00
C LYS A 94 -0.15 -4.98 9.95
N ILE A 95 1.07 -5.39 9.64
CA ILE A 95 2.24 -4.49 9.53
C ILE A 95 2.09 -3.57 8.32
N ILE A 96 1.71 -4.10 7.16
CA ILE A 96 1.52 -3.32 5.92
C ILE A 96 0.38 -2.31 6.13
N ASN A 97 -0.78 -2.75 6.61
CA ASN A 97 -1.88 -1.83 6.90
C ASN A 97 -1.52 -0.78 7.94
N ARG A 98 -0.77 -1.14 8.99
CA ARG A 98 -0.27 -0.16 9.97
C ARG A 98 0.70 0.84 9.34
N ARG A 99 1.57 0.39 8.43
CA ARG A 99 2.54 1.26 7.75
C ARG A 99 1.87 2.19 6.75
N LEU A 100 0.93 1.68 5.96
CA LEU A 100 0.16 2.49 5.02
C LEU A 100 -0.60 3.61 5.75
N ARG A 101 -1.18 3.32 6.93
CA ARG A 101 -1.88 4.33 7.76
C ARG A 101 -0.97 5.36 8.44
N LYS A 102 0.34 5.13 8.48
CA LYS A 102 1.31 5.99 9.18
C LYS A 102 2.11 6.88 8.25
N GLN A 103 2.16 6.54 6.96
CA GLN A 103 2.80 7.38 5.95
C GLN A 103 1.89 8.54 5.57
N ASP A 104 2.42 9.52 4.83
CA ASP A 104 1.69 10.66 4.23
C ASP A 104 0.74 10.20 3.10
N LEU A 105 -0.01 9.13 3.37
CA LEU A 105 -0.98 8.51 2.48
C LEU A 105 -2.38 8.96 2.86
N THR A 106 -3.15 9.35 1.86
CA THR A 106 -4.57 9.69 2.01
C THR A 106 -5.41 8.53 1.49
N LEU A 107 -6.31 8.01 2.33
CA LEU A 107 -7.33 7.05 1.90
C LEU A 107 -8.40 7.82 1.10
N LEU A 108 -8.57 7.46 -0.16
CA LEU A 108 -9.61 8.07 -1.03
C LEU A 108 -10.89 7.26 -1.07
N GLY A 109 -10.79 5.92 -0.97
CA GLY A 109 -11.94 5.04 -1.12
C GLY A 109 -11.71 3.70 -0.47
N GLN A 110 -12.81 3.11 0.00
CA GLN A 110 -12.82 1.77 0.58
C GLN A 110 -14.09 1.04 0.16
N PHE A 111 -13.92 -0.17 -0.36
CA PHE A 111 -14.99 -1.12 -0.64
C PHE A 111 -14.88 -2.29 0.32
N ARG A 112 -16.00 -2.69 0.93
CA ARG A 112 -16.05 -3.84 1.83
C ARG A 112 -17.13 -4.82 1.40
N SER A 113 -16.81 -6.10 1.52
CA SER A 113 -17.73 -7.21 1.47
C SER A 113 -17.48 -8.15 2.64
N GLU A 114 -18.24 -9.23 2.73
CA GLU A 114 -18.05 -10.25 3.77
C GLU A 114 -16.66 -10.92 3.69
N LYS A 115 -16.07 -11.00 2.49
CA LYS A 115 -14.84 -11.78 2.24
C LYS A 115 -13.62 -10.93 1.88
N GLU A 116 -13.86 -9.69 1.44
CA GLU A 116 -12.82 -8.85 0.85
C GLU A 116 -12.97 -7.38 1.23
N THR A 117 -11.84 -6.70 1.40
CA THR A 117 -11.74 -5.25 1.59
C THR A 117 -10.75 -4.68 0.57
N VAL A 118 -11.19 -3.70 -0.21
CA VAL A 118 -10.35 -2.97 -1.17
C VAL A 118 -10.17 -1.55 -0.66
N ASP A 119 -8.95 -1.16 -0.33
CA ASP A 119 -8.58 0.19 0.09
C ASP A 119 -7.75 0.87 -1.01
N VAL A 120 -8.06 2.14 -1.30
CA VAL A 120 -7.36 2.93 -2.31
C VAL A 120 -6.69 4.14 -1.65
N TRP A 121 -5.37 4.14 -1.67
CA TRP A 121 -4.51 5.12 -1.01
C TRP A 121 -3.73 5.93 -2.04
N ILE A 122 -3.50 7.21 -1.77
CA ILE A 122 -2.64 8.07 -2.60
C ILE A 122 -1.55 8.75 -1.77
N VAL A 123 -0.41 9.03 -2.40
CA VAL A 123 0.54 10.05 -1.91
C VAL A 123 0.19 11.37 -2.59
N LYS A 124 -0.09 12.43 -1.80
CA LYS A 124 -0.39 13.77 -2.34
C LYS A 124 0.58 14.81 -1.79
N ILE A 125 1.70 14.98 -2.50
CA ILE A 125 2.64 16.09 -2.28
C ILE A 125 2.62 16.94 -3.55
N GLY A 126 1.61 17.82 -3.65
CA GLY A 126 1.29 18.50 -4.91
C GLY A 126 0.44 17.61 -5.81
N GLU A 127 1.02 17.10 -6.89
CA GLU A 127 0.39 16.15 -7.80
C GLU A 127 0.33 14.74 -7.18
N ILE A 128 -0.64 13.93 -7.62
CA ILE A 128 -0.75 12.53 -7.19
C ILE A 128 0.25 11.72 -8.00
N THR A 129 1.31 11.28 -7.33
CA THR A 129 2.44 10.58 -7.97
C THR A 129 2.41 9.07 -7.74
N ASP A 130 1.75 8.65 -6.66
CA ASP A 130 1.61 7.26 -6.28
C ASP A 130 0.15 6.98 -5.90
N LEU A 131 -0.41 5.93 -6.49
CA LEU A 131 -1.71 5.36 -6.15
C LEU A 131 -1.50 3.89 -5.78
N MET A 132 -2.01 3.49 -4.61
CA MET A 132 -1.90 2.15 -4.08
C MET A 132 -3.29 1.56 -3.90
N VAL A 133 -3.59 0.46 -4.59
CA VAL A 133 -4.83 -0.30 -4.45
C VAL A 133 -4.52 -1.58 -3.69
N VAL A 134 -5.05 -1.68 -2.48
CA VAL A 134 -4.81 -2.75 -1.53
C VAL A 134 -6.06 -3.60 -1.43
N ASN A 135 -6.03 -4.83 -1.94
CA ASN A 135 -7.11 -5.78 -1.73
C ASN A 135 -6.69 -6.84 -0.71
N GLN A 136 -7.42 -6.87 0.39
CA GLN A 136 -7.36 -7.89 1.40
C GLN A 136 -8.51 -8.87 1.20
N SER A 137 -8.17 -10.13 0.97
CA SER A 137 -9.09 -11.27 1.09
C SER A 137 -8.73 -12.13 2.30
N GLU A 138 -9.55 -13.14 2.61
CA GLU A 138 -9.24 -14.13 3.66
C GLU A 138 -7.90 -14.84 3.45
N SER A 139 -7.47 -14.98 2.20
CA SER A 139 -6.35 -15.82 1.81
C SER A 139 -5.22 -15.10 1.10
N TYR A 140 -5.31 -13.80 0.81
CA TYR A 140 -4.27 -13.08 0.06
C TYR A 140 -4.33 -11.58 0.36
N LEU A 141 -3.17 -10.93 0.35
CA LEU A 141 -3.05 -9.49 0.25
C LEU A 141 -2.46 -9.15 -1.12
N TYR A 142 -3.20 -8.36 -1.89
CA TYR A 142 -2.75 -7.83 -3.16
C TYR A 142 -2.45 -6.34 -3.02
N LEU A 143 -1.29 -5.95 -3.50
CA LEU A 143 -0.86 -4.55 -3.56
C LEU A 143 -0.60 -4.22 -5.02
N VAL A 144 -1.37 -3.27 -5.56
CA VAL A 144 -1.13 -2.71 -6.88
C VAL A 144 -0.64 -1.28 -6.67
N HIS A 145 0.59 -1.01 -7.07
CA HIS A 145 1.22 0.29 -7.00
C HIS A 145 1.30 0.89 -8.39
N PHE A 146 0.60 2.00 -8.58
CA PHE A 146 0.60 2.80 -9.78
C PHE A 146 1.47 4.04 -9.55
N LYS A 147 2.35 4.35 -10.50
CA LYS A 147 3.24 5.51 -10.46
C LYS A 147 3.11 6.31 -11.74
N GLY A 148 2.93 7.61 -11.63
CA GLY A 148 2.70 8.49 -12.78
C GLY A 148 2.27 9.88 -12.34
N THR A 149 1.83 10.73 -13.27
CA THR A 149 1.17 11.99 -12.92
C THR A 149 -0.32 11.75 -13.01
N ILE A 150 -0.92 11.32 -11.91
CA ILE A 150 -2.26 10.76 -11.90
C ILE A 150 -3.29 11.86 -11.71
N ASN A 151 -4.25 11.96 -12.63
CA ASN A 151 -5.37 12.89 -12.46
C ASN A 151 -6.30 12.41 -11.34
N GLU A 152 -6.56 13.27 -10.35
CA GLU A 152 -7.47 12.95 -9.24
C GLU A 152 -8.89 12.60 -9.72
N ASP A 153 -9.36 13.22 -10.81
CA ASP A 153 -10.68 12.94 -11.37
C ASP A 153 -10.78 11.52 -11.94
N ASN A 154 -9.70 11.00 -12.56
CA ASN A 154 -9.63 9.62 -13.04
C ASN A 154 -9.72 8.63 -11.87
N ILE A 155 -9.06 8.94 -10.75
CA ILE A 155 -9.14 8.12 -9.53
C ILE A 155 -10.56 8.16 -8.95
N ARG A 156 -11.16 9.35 -8.85
CA ARG A 156 -12.51 9.51 -8.32
C ARG A 156 -13.54 8.77 -9.16
N ALA A 157 -13.45 8.86 -10.49
CA ALA A 157 -14.30 8.12 -11.42
C ALA A 157 -14.17 6.60 -11.20
N LEU A 158 -12.93 6.09 -11.05
CA LEU A 158 -12.69 4.67 -10.76
C LEU A 158 -13.24 4.22 -9.39
N LEU A 159 -13.33 5.13 -8.42
CA LEU A 159 -13.82 4.85 -7.07
C LEU A 159 -15.35 4.85 -6.93
N HIS A 160 -16.08 5.01 -8.02
CA HIS A 160 -17.51 4.82 -8.01
C HIS A 160 -17.90 3.38 -7.61
N PRO A 161 -18.95 3.18 -6.77
CA PRO A 161 -19.38 1.84 -6.32
C PRO A 161 -19.63 0.84 -7.45
N GLU A 162 -20.19 1.30 -8.56
CA GLU A 162 -20.44 0.53 -9.78
C GLU A 162 -19.15 -0.03 -10.40
N ASN A 163 -18.01 0.64 -10.20
CA ASN A 163 -16.72 0.30 -10.79
C ASN A 163 -15.92 -0.69 -9.93
N ARG A 164 -16.45 -1.11 -8.78
CA ARG A 164 -15.81 -2.12 -7.92
C ARG A 164 -15.33 -3.39 -8.67
N PRO A 165 -16.07 -3.97 -9.63
CA PRO A 165 -15.64 -5.18 -10.31
C PRO A 165 -14.29 -5.06 -11.03
N ILE A 166 -13.97 -3.88 -11.61
CA ILE A 166 -12.68 -3.71 -12.28
C ILE A 166 -11.51 -3.66 -11.30
N LEU A 167 -11.73 -3.11 -10.10
CA LEU A 167 -10.71 -3.12 -9.05
C LEU A 167 -10.42 -4.55 -8.60
N GLU A 168 -11.43 -5.39 -8.48
CA GLU A 168 -11.25 -6.83 -8.22
C GLU A 168 -10.55 -7.55 -9.40
N TYR A 169 -10.81 -7.11 -10.63
CA TYR A 169 -10.19 -7.65 -11.84
C TYR A 169 -8.67 -7.38 -11.92
N LEU A 170 -8.19 -6.23 -11.46
CA LEU A 170 -6.75 -5.87 -11.45
C LEU A 170 -5.86 -6.96 -10.86
N TYR A 171 -6.36 -7.69 -9.88
CA TYR A 171 -5.64 -8.74 -9.18
C TYR A 171 -5.61 -10.07 -9.95
N ARG A 172 -6.52 -10.26 -10.91
CA ARG A 172 -6.59 -11.43 -11.79
C ARG A 172 -5.62 -11.36 -12.97
N LEU A 173 -4.96 -10.22 -13.19
CA LEU A 173 -3.90 -10.08 -14.20
C LEU A 173 -2.71 -11.03 -13.97
N LYS A 174 -2.58 -11.63 -12.79
CA LYS A 174 -1.60 -12.70 -12.51
C LYS A 174 -1.94 -14.06 -13.14
N ALA A 175 -3.19 -14.27 -13.58
CA ALA A 175 -3.73 -15.61 -13.84
C ALA A 175 -3.74 -16.06 -15.32
N ASN A 176 -3.23 -15.26 -16.26
CA ASN A 176 -3.12 -15.63 -17.68
C ASN A 176 -1.69 -15.47 -18.21
#